data_AF-X1LID4-F1
#
_entry.id   AF-X1LID4-F1
#
_cell.length_a   1.000
_cell.length_b   1.000
_cell.length_c   1.000
_cell.angle_alpha   90.00
_cell.angle_beta   90.00
_cell.angle_gamma   90.00
#
_symmetry.space_group_name_H-M   'P 1'
#
loop_
_entity.id
_entity.type
_entity.pdbx_description
1 polymer ?
#
loop_
_entity_poly.entity_id
_entity_poly.type
_entity_poly.pdbx_seq_one_letter_code
_entity_poly.pdbx_strand_id
1 'polypeptide(L)'
;LLVVIVFSLLQGAEEGTIFGFASGLLQDIFSTGLLGVNALVKTVIGFICGILKVRIFAEHILFIIPVITFIVSIGQSILIFLVLHAFGVEYSLVWSLKQVALPEALYNSLLSPFIFLAVKKILK
;
A
#
# COMPACT_ATOMS: atom_id res chain seq x y z
N LEU A 1 2.78 -1.97 3.77
CA LEU A 1 1.82 -1.18 2.96
C LEU A 1 1.45 0.15 3.63
N LEU A 2 0.88 0.12 4.84
CA LEU A 2 0.44 1.31 5.59
C LEU A 2 1.45 2.47 5.59
N VAL A 3 2.71 2.19 5.94
CA VAL A 3 3.76 3.21 6.00
C VAL A 3 4.01 3.84 4.62
N VAL A 4 3.95 3.06 3.54
CA VAL A 4 4.09 3.57 2.16
C VAL A 4 2.93 4.50 1.84
N ILE A 5 1.68 4.08 2.11
CA ILE A 5 0.49 4.91 1.86
C ILE A 5 0.60 6.25 2.59
N VAL A 6 0.89 6.22 3.90
CA VAL A 6 0.98 7.41 4.73
C VAL A 6 2.14 8.30 4.29
N PHE A 7 3.32 7.72 4.03
CA PHE A 7 4.49 8.47 3.60
C PHE A 7 4.27 9.13 2.24
N SER A 8 3.72 8.40 1.27
CA SER A 8 3.34 8.93 -0.05
C SER A 8 2.33 10.08 0.05
N LEU A 9 1.31 9.94 0.90
CA LEU A 9 0.31 10.99 1.13
C LEU A 9 0.91 12.24 1.78
N LEU A 10 2.00 12.11 2.54
CA LEU A 10 2.66 13.24 3.20
C LEU A 10 3.73 13.89 2.33
N GLN A 11 4.56 13.11 1.61
CA GLN A 11 5.70 13.61 0.85
C GLN A 11 5.38 13.83 -0.63
N GLY A 12 4.54 12.99 -1.24
CA GLY A 12 4.10 13.13 -2.64
C GLY A 12 4.47 11.93 -3.51
N ALA A 13 4.21 12.06 -4.83
CA ALA A 13 4.34 10.97 -5.79
C ALA A 13 5.78 10.48 -5.95
N GLU A 14 6.75 11.38 -6.12
CA GLU A 14 8.17 11.03 -6.35
C GLU A 14 8.75 10.27 -5.15
N GLU A 15 8.75 10.90 -3.97
CA GLU A 15 9.20 10.29 -2.72
C GLU A 15 8.44 9.00 -2.37
N GLY A 16 7.12 9.00 -2.60
CA GLY A 16 6.27 7.83 -2.39
C GLY A 16 6.62 6.65 -3.29
N THR A 17 7.00 6.92 -4.54
CA THR A 17 7.41 5.90 -5.52
C THR A 17 8.74 5.28 -5.13
N ILE A 18 9.73 6.12 -4.78
CA ILE A 18 11.06 5.69 -4.36
C ILE A 18 10.97 4.87 -3.06
N PHE A 19 10.24 5.37 -2.07
CA PHE A 19 10.05 4.68 -0.80
C PHE A 19 9.24 3.38 -0.96
N GLY A 20 8.22 3.38 -1.82
CA GLY A 20 7.46 2.19 -2.20
C GLY A 20 8.35 1.11 -2.80
N PHE A 21 9.22 1.48 -3.75
CA PHE A 21 10.19 0.58 -4.36
C PHE A 21 11.18 0.03 -3.33
N ALA A 22 11.85 0.91 -2.58
CA ALA A 22 12.88 0.52 -1.62
C ALA A 22 12.30 -0.40 -0.52
N SER A 23 11.16 -0.03 0.06
CA SER A 23 10.51 -0.84 1.09
C SER A 23 9.89 -2.13 0.55
N GLY A 24 9.52 -2.17 -0.73
CA GLY A 24 9.04 -3.38 -1.40
C GLY A 24 10.18 -4.34 -1.71
N LEU A 25 11.30 -3.83 -2.22
CA LEU A 25 12.49 -4.62 -2.49
C LEU A 25 13.10 -5.18 -1.20
N LEU A 26 13.15 -4.36 -0.14
CA LEU A 26 13.55 -4.86 1.18
C LEU A 26 12.63 -5.99 1.64
N GLN A 27 11.31 -5.84 1.49
CA GLN A 27 10.39 -6.91 1.83
C GLN A 27 10.66 -8.17 1.00
N ASP A 28 10.88 -8.03 -0.31
CA ASP A 28 11.18 -9.16 -1.19
C ASP A 28 12.45 -9.92 -0.76
N ILE A 29 13.51 -9.22 -0.33
CA ILE A 29 14.76 -9.85 0.14
C ILE A 29 14.54 -10.72 1.39
N PHE A 30 13.65 -10.29 2.29
CA PHE A 30 13.33 -11.05 3.51
C PHE A 30 12.17 -12.04 3.31
N SER A 31 11.53 -12.05 2.14
CA SER A 31 10.42 -12.94 1.82
C SER A 31 10.94 -14.21 1.15
N THR A 32 10.27 -15.34 1.37
CA THR A 32 10.50 -16.58 0.61
C THR A 32 9.77 -16.60 -0.74
N GLY A 33 9.14 -15.47 -1.12
CA GLY A 33 8.36 -15.32 -2.35
C GLY A 33 9.22 -14.92 -3.55
N LEU A 34 8.56 -14.69 -4.68
CA LEU A 34 9.22 -14.21 -5.89
C LEU A 34 9.77 -12.79 -5.66
N LEU A 35 11.08 -12.63 -5.87
CA LEU A 35 11.77 -11.35 -5.69
C LEU A 35 11.25 -10.31 -6.70
N GLY A 36 10.95 -9.10 -6.22
CA GLY A 36 10.49 -7.97 -7.04
C GLY A 36 8.97 -7.80 -7.07
N VAL A 37 8.19 -8.77 -6.58
CA VAL A 37 6.72 -8.66 -6.57
C VAL A 37 6.27 -7.55 -5.61
N ASN A 38 6.76 -7.53 -4.38
CA ASN A 38 6.40 -6.47 -3.43
C ASN A 38 6.99 -5.13 -3.84
N ALA A 39 8.19 -5.11 -4.42
CA ALA A 39 8.79 -3.91 -5.02
C ALA A 39 7.83 -3.29 -6.03
N LEU A 40 7.44 -4.03 -7.07
CA LEU A 40 6.57 -3.55 -8.13
C LEU A 40 5.23 -3.04 -7.58
N VAL A 41 4.57 -3.84 -6.75
CA VAL A 41 3.24 -3.52 -6.24
C VAL A 41 3.27 -2.27 -5.34
N LYS A 42 4.24 -2.19 -4.42
CA LYS A 42 4.36 -1.01 -3.54
C LYS A 42 4.81 0.24 -4.27
N THR A 43 5.60 0.14 -5.33
CA THR A 43 5.94 1.28 -6.21
C THR A 43 4.68 1.87 -6.83
N VAL A 44 3.83 1.03 -7.45
CA VAL A 44 2.57 1.46 -8.08
C VAL A 44 1.66 2.12 -7.05
N ILE A 45 1.51 1.50 -5.88
CA ILE A 45 0.70 2.04 -4.79
C ILE A 45 1.27 3.37 -4.29
N GLY A 46 2.59 3.43 -4.07
CA GLY A 46 3.26 4.62 -3.58
C GLY A 46 3.09 5.82 -4.51
N PHE A 47 3.14 5.58 -5.83
CA PHE A 47 2.86 6.57 -6.86
C PHE A 47 1.41 7.06 -6.83
N ILE A 48 0.44 6.12 -6.84
CA ILE A 48 -1.00 6.44 -6.82
C ILE A 48 -1.36 7.27 -5.57
N CYS A 49 -0.94 6.81 -4.38
CA CYS A 49 -1.15 7.51 -3.12
C CYS A 49 -0.48 8.90 -3.10
N GLY A 50 0.70 9.03 -3.70
CA GLY A 50 1.41 10.30 -3.75
C GLY A 50 0.80 11.31 -4.73
N ILE A 51 0.13 10.88 -5.79
CA ILE A 51 -0.69 11.76 -6.64
C ILE A 51 -1.94 12.22 -5.89
N LEU A 52 -2.58 11.29 -5.15
CA LEU A 52 -3.77 11.58 -4.34
C LEU A 52 -3.49 12.67 -3.30
N LYS A 53 -2.24 12.80 -2.80
CA LYS A 53 -1.80 13.96 -1.97
C LYS A 53 -2.21 15.30 -2.59
N VAL A 54 -1.86 15.52 -3.86
CA VAL A 54 -2.06 16.80 -4.55
C VAL A 54 -3.55 17.15 -4.66
N ARG A 55 -4.43 16.14 -4.69
CA ARG A 55 -5.88 16.31 -4.83
C ARG A 55 -6.66 16.30 -3.52
N ILE A 56 -6.13 15.68 -2.45
CA ILE A 56 -6.92 15.30 -1.24
C ILE A 56 -6.49 16.08 0.01
N PHE A 57 -5.64 17.10 -0.11
CA PHE A 57 -5.38 18.05 0.99
C PHE A 57 -6.58 19.00 1.24
N ALA A 58 -7.78 18.43 1.31
CA ALA A 58 -9.01 19.01 1.82
C ALA A 58 -9.09 18.82 3.34
N GLU A 59 -9.89 19.66 3.99
CA GLU A 59 -10.10 19.73 5.44
C GLU A 59 -10.50 18.39 6.10
N HIS A 60 -10.90 17.38 5.32
CA HIS A 60 -11.41 16.08 5.78
C HIS A 60 -10.48 14.87 5.51
N ILE A 61 -9.17 15.08 5.33
CA ILE A 61 -8.18 14.02 5.06
C ILE A 61 -8.28 12.80 5.99
N LEU A 62 -8.61 13.00 7.28
CA LEU A 62 -8.73 11.92 8.27
C LEU A 62 -9.88 10.95 7.99
N PHE A 63 -10.96 11.39 7.34
CA PHE A 63 -12.08 10.53 6.96
C PHE A 63 -11.82 9.80 5.65
N ILE A 64 -11.02 10.38 4.76
CA ILE A 64 -10.75 9.84 3.43
C ILE A 64 -9.63 8.79 3.46
N ILE A 65 -8.63 8.96 4.35
CA ILE A 65 -7.49 8.03 4.49
C ILE A 65 -7.89 6.57 4.73
N PRO A 66 -8.83 6.24 5.64
CA PRO A 66 -9.32 4.88 5.82
C PRO A 66 -9.84 4.27 4.51
N VAL A 67 -10.67 5.01 3.78
CA VAL A 67 -11.30 4.56 2.54
C VAL A 67 -10.26 4.28 1.45
N ILE A 68 -9.32 5.21 1.26
CA ILE A 68 -8.21 5.02 0.32
C ILE A 68 -7.39 3.79 0.71
N THR A 69 -7.03 3.67 1.99
CA THR A 69 -6.21 2.57 2.48
C THR A 69 -6.90 1.22 2.28
N PHE A 70 -8.21 1.15 2.47
CA PHE A 70 -8.99 -0.06 2.21
C PHE A 70 -8.93 -0.47 0.74
N ILE A 71 -9.25 0.45 -0.17
CA ILE A 71 -9.25 0.21 -1.62
C ILE A 71 -7.86 -0.21 -2.10
N VAL A 72 -6.83 0.51 -1.65
CA VAL A 72 -5.43 0.24 -2.02
C VAL A 72 -4.94 -1.11 -1.47
N SER A 73 -5.36 -1.50 -0.26
CA SER A 73 -4.98 -2.80 0.33
C SER A 73 -5.60 -3.97 -0.45
N ILE A 74 -6.85 -3.82 -0.89
CA ILE A 74 -7.48 -4.80 -1.78
C ILE A 74 -6.74 -4.82 -3.13
N GLY A 75 -6.46 -3.64 -3.69
CA GLY A 75 -5.70 -3.49 -4.93
C GLY A 75 -4.33 -4.15 -4.87
N GLN A 76 -3.60 -4.02 -3.75
CA GLN A 76 -2.33 -4.71 -3.51
C GLN A 76 -2.47 -6.22 -3.71
N SER A 77 -3.47 -6.82 -3.07
CA SER A 77 -3.67 -8.27 -3.10
C SER A 77 -4.01 -8.77 -4.51
N ILE A 78 -4.81 -7.98 -5.25
CA ILE A 78 -5.14 -8.27 -6.65
C ILE A 78 -3.90 -8.17 -7.54
N LEU A 79 -3.07 -7.13 -7.36
CA LEU A 79 -1.84 -6.95 -8.13
C LEU A 79 -0.83 -8.06 -7.86
N ILE A 80 -0.65 -8.45 -6.59
CA ILE A 80 0.22 -9.58 -6.22
C ILE A 80 -0.28 -10.86 -6.89
N PHE A 81 -1.58 -11.13 -6.84
CA PHE A 81 -2.15 -12.29 -7.54
C PHE A 81 -1.88 -12.26 -9.05
N LEU A 82 -2.11 -11.13 -9.71
CA LEU A 82 -1.91 -10.99 -11.16
C LEU A 82 -0.45 -11.28 -11.53
N VAL A 83 0.48 -10.70 -10.76
CA VAL A 83 1.92 -10.92 -10.98
C VAL A 83 2.26 -12.40 -10.77
N LEU A 84 1.88 -13.01 -9.65
CA LEU A 84 2.16 -14.43 -9.38
C LEU A 84 1.56 -15.37 -10.45
N HIS A 85 0.33 -15.07 -10.90
CA HIS A 85 -0.34 -15.82 -11.94
C HIS A 85 0.40 -15.72 -13.29
N ALA A 86 0.93 -14.54 -13.63
CA ALA A 86 1.75 -14.35 -14.84
C ALA A 86 3.05 -15.18 -14.82
N PHE A 87 3.58 -15.50 -13.63
CA PHE A 87 4.73 -16.38 -13.44
C PHE A 87 4.35 -17.87 -13.30
N GLY A 88 3.09 -18.23 -13.52
CA GLY A 88 2.62 -19.62 -13.47
C GLY A 88 2.51 -20.19 -12.06
N VAL A 89 2.52 -19.33 -11.02
CA VAL A 89 2.31 -19.78 -9.63
C VAL A 89 0.81 -19.95 -9.41
N GLU A 90 0.39 -21.19 -9.12
CA GLU A 90 -0.99 -21.48 -8.74
C GLU A 90 -1.30 -20.86 -7.37
N TYR A 91 -1.98 -19.72 -7.39
CA TYR A 91 -2.40 -19.00 -6.20
C TYR A 91 -3.91 -18.85 -6.20
N SER A 92 -4.61 -19.37 -5.19
CA SER A 92 -6.07 -19.28 -5.15
C SER A 92 -6.52 -17.85 -4.82
N LEU A 93 -7.00 -17.11 -5.83
CA LEU A 93 -7.46 -15.73 -5.69
C LEU A 93 -8.58 -15.59 -4.65
N VAL A 94 -9.61 -16.44 -4.73
CA VAL A 94 -10.81 -16.35 -3.88
C VAL A 94 -10.47 -16.57 -2.40
N TRP A 95 -9.57 -17.51 -2.12
CA TRP A 95 -9.13 -17.80 -0.76
C TRP A 95 -8.27 -16.64 -0.22
N SER A 96 -7.34 -16.15 -1.03
CA SER A 96 -6.44 -15.05 -0.65
C SER A 96 -7.19 -13.74 -0.43
N LEU A 97 -8.18 -13.45 -1.26
CA LEU A 97 -9.01 -12.25 -1.08
C LEU A 97 -9.84 -12.32 0.22
N LYS A 98 -10.42 -13.48 0.54
CA LYS A 98 -11.28 -13.62 1.73
C LYS A 98 -10.50 -13.75 3.02
N GLN A 99 -9.42 -14.53 3.04
CA GLN A 99 -8.68 -14.82 4.27
C GLN A 99 -7.53 -13.87 4.55
N VAL A 100 -6.94 -13.25 3.51
CA VAL A 100 -5.76 -12.39 3.67
C VAL A 100 -6.10 -10.94 3.35
N ALA A 101 -6.63 -10.67 2.16
CA ALA A 101 -6.84 -9.29 1.70
C ALA A 101 -7.89 -8.55 2.52
N LEU A 102 -9.03 -9.19 2.84
CA LEU A 102 -10.12 -8.54 3.55
C LEU A 102 -9.73 -8.17 5.01
N PRO A 103 -9.15 -9.10 5.81
CA PRO A 103 -8.69 -8.76 7.16
C PRO A 103 -7.56 -7.73 7.15
N GLU A 104 -6.59 -7.85 6.23
CA GLU A 104 -5.51 -6.87 6.09
C GLU A 104 -6.05 -5.48 5.72
N ALA A 105 -6.98 -5.41 4.78
CA ALA A 105 -7.58 -4.14 4.35
C ALA A 105 -8.37 -3.48 5.49
N LEU A 106 -9.12 -4.24 6.28
CA LEU A 106 -9.82 -3.74 7.46
C LEU A 106 -8.85 -3.22 8.52
N TYR A 107 -7.82 -4.01 8.84
CA TYR A 107 -6.79 -3.63 9.81
C TYR A 107 -6.05 -2.36 9.37
N ASN A 108 -5.62 -2.30 8.11
CA ASN A 108 -4.94 -1.15 7.54
C ASN A 108 -5.85 0.08 7.52
N SER A 109 -7.11 -0.07 7.09
CA SER A 109 -8.09 1.02 7.07
C SER A 109 -8.30 1.62 8.45
N LEU A 110 -8.49 0.78 9.47
CA LEU A 110 -8.75 1.24 10.83
C LEU A 110 -7.54 1.95 11.45
N LEU A 111 -6.32 1.48 11.17
CA LEU A 111 -5.09 2.06 11.73
C LEU A 111 -4.55 3.26 10.96
N SER A 112 -4.86 3.37 9.67
CA SER A 112 -4.35 4.44 8.81
C SER A 112 -4.53 5.87 9.35
N PRO A 113 -5.67 6.30 9.94
CA PRO A 113 -5.79 7.66 10.46
C PRO A 113 -4.88 7.91 11.66
N PHE A 114 -4.71 6.91 12.53
CA PHE A 114 -3.81 7.01 13.69
C PHE A 114 -2.34 7.10 13.28
N ILE A 115 -1.92 6.23 12.35
CA ILE A 115 -0.55 6.24 11.83
C ILE A 115 -0.29 7.54 11.07
N PHE A 116 -1.25 8.02 10.28
CA PHE A 116 -1.12 9.30 9.60
C PHE A 116 -0.84 10.45 10.57
N LEU A 117 -1.59 10.53 11.67
CA LEU A 117 -1.36 11.55 12.70
C LEU A 117 0.01 11.41 13.37
N ALA A 118 0.42 10.18 13.70
CA ALA A 118 1.71 9.91 14.31
C ALA A 118 2.88 10.31 13.40
N VAL A 119 2.86 9.90 12.12
CA VAL A 119 3.91 10.21 11.15
C VAL A 119 3.92 11.70 10.82
N LYS A 120 2.75 12.34 10.66
CA LYS A 120 2.65 13.78 10.45
C LYS A 120 3.24 14.58 11.60
N LYS A 121 3.18 14.08 12.84
CA LYS A 121 3.79 14.73 14.00
C LYS A 121 5.32 14.60 14.03
N ILE A 122 5.86 13.50 13.50
CA ILE A 122 7.33 13.25 13.46
C ILE A 122 7.99 14.03 12.33
N LEU A 123 7.32 14.16 11.18
CA LEU A 123 7.85 14.88 10.01
C LEU A 123 7.69 16.40 10.08
N LYS A 124 7.17 16.94 11.18
CA LYS A 124 6.88 18.37 11.38
C LYS A 124 7.72 18.92 12.52
#